data_AF-X0ZHB2-F1
#
_entry.id   AF-X0ZHB2-F1
#
_cell.length_a   1.000
_cell.length_b   1.000
_cell.length_c   1.000
_cell.angle_alpha   90.00
_cell.angle_beta   90.00
_cell.angle_gamma   90.00
#
_symmetry.space_group_name_H-M   'P 1'
#
loop_
_entity.id
_entity.type
_entity.pdbx_description
1 polymer ?
#
loop_
_entity_poly.entity_id
_entity_poly.type
_entity_poly.pdbx_seq_one_letter_code
_entity_poly.pdbx_strand_id
1 'polypeptide(L)'
;VKYALAEQLLDRVKGLLSEAGKAEVDEITNTIILTDTKASLEKIKLMLTSEDTIGKQMTTQSFTLKYAQANSIGSAVKDLLTPSGKLELDPSTNSLLITDTKYSLLRTGQLISKLDYFRPSQKLFTPKFALASEVKKIAGHYLSDKGEIEVNEAENQIMVTATSRNLKKIEDLLADLDSPSKQMKKEKFLIKYISLEDAVDLVKENLSPQGTLKIDPPSSTLTVEDTSYHLFQIEEIVARLDTFQPQKRIYKISFAPLSLVATRVEDFLSDQG
;
A
#
# COMPACT_ATOMS: atom_id res chain seq x y z
N VAL A 1 -4.96 -43.71 -0.63
CA VAL A 1 -6.17 -43.35 0.15
C VAL A 1 -6.95 -42.29 -0.63
N LYS A 2 -8.24 -42.12 -0.37
CA LYS A 2 -9.14 -41.28 -1.16
C LYS A 2 -9.37 -39.90 -0.55
N TYR A 3 -9.53 -39.81 0.77
CA TYR A 3 -9.92 -38.59 1.48
C TYR A 3 -8.86 -38.12 2.48
N ALA A 4 -8.21 -39.06 3.14
CA ALA A 4 -7.08 -38.79 4.02
C ALA A 4 -5.83 -38.43 3.20
N LEU A 5 -4.90 -37.73 3.86
CA LEU A 5 -3.53 -37.59 3.37
C LEU A 5 -2.75 -38.86 3.73
N ALA A 6 -2.15 -39.49 2.73
CA ALA A 6 -1.39 -40.73 2.86
C ALA A 6 -0.27 -40.60 3.91
N GLU A 7 0.43 -39.47 3.88
CA GLU A 7 1.49 -39.13 4.84
C GLU A 7 1.00 -39.16 6.29
N GLN A 8 -0.19 -38.63 6.57
CA GLN A 8 -0.75 -38.58 7.93
C GLN A 8 -1.17 -39.95 8.48
N LEU A 9 -1.30 -40.95 7.60
CA LEU A 9 -1.63 -42.32 8.00
C LEU A 9 -0.38 -43.20 8.12
N LEU A 10 0.79 -42.72 7.68
CA LEU A 10 2.01 -43.51 7.56
C LEU A 10 2.47 -44.08 8.91
N ASP A 11 2.48 -43.28 9.98
CA ASP A 11 2.93 -43.76 11.29
C ASP A 11 2.03 -44.86 11.85
N ARG A 12 0.72 -44.73 11.62
CA ARG A 12 -0.26 -45.75 12.02
C ARG A 12 -0.14 -47.03 11.20
N VAL A 13 0.16 -46.88 9.91
CA VAL A 13 0.47 -48.01 9.02
C VAL A 13 1.75 -48.72 9.51
N LYS A 14 2.81 -47.97 9.80
CA LYS A 14 4.10 -48.51 10.28
C LYS A 14 3.94 -49.30 11.58
N GLY A 15 3.10 -48.82 12.50
CA GLY A 15 2.79 -49.54 13.75
C GLY A 15 2.05 -50.87 13.57
N LEU A 16 1.54 -51.17 12.37
CA LEU A 16 0.84 -52.41 12.05
C LEU A 16 1.63 -53.34 11.11
N LEU A 17 2.84 -52.94 10.70
CA LEU A 17 3.73 -53.76 9.89
C LEU A 17 4.33 -54.91 10.72
N SER A 18 4.72 -55.99 10.05
CA SER A 18 5.58 -57.01 10.64
C SER A 18 7.05 -56.56 10.65
N GLU A 19 7.92 -57.31 11.32
CA GLU A 19 9.38 -57.09 11.35
C GLU A 19 10.03 -56.98 9.96
N ALA A 20 9.45 -57.64 8.94
CA ALA A 20 9.94 -57.59 7.56
C ALA A 20 9.15 -56.62 6.66
N GLY A 21 8.13 -55.94 7.21
CA GLY A 21 7.22 -55.08 6.48
C GLY A 21 7.85 -53.75 6.08
N LYS A 22 7.42 -53.21 4.93
CA LYS A 22 7.80 -51.89 4.43
C LYS A 22 6.57 -51.09 4.01
N ALA A 23 6.59 -49.80 4.33
CA ALA A 23 5.58 -48.84 3.91
C ALA A 23 6.24 -47.55 3.41
N GLU A 24 5.87 -47.13 2.22
CA GLU A 24 6.32 -45.90 1.59
C GLU A 24 5.10 -45.09 1.12
N VAL A 25 5.25 -43.78 1.04
CA VAL A 25 4.19 -42.88 0.58
C VAL A 25 4.66 -42.20 -0.70
N ASP A 26 3.79 -42.17 -1.69
CA ASP A 26 3.90 -41.26 -2.83
C ASP A 26 2.92 -40.10 -2.59
N GLU A 27 3.48 -38.97 -2.18
CA GLU A 27 2.73 -37.74 -1.86
C GLU A 27 2.05 -37.14 -3.10
N ILE A 28 2.63 -37.33 -4.29
CA ILE A 28 2.11 -36.77 -5.54
C ILE A 28 0.81 -37.47 -5.92
N THR A 29 0.78 -38.80 -5.79
CA THR A 29 -0.41 -39.60 -6.10
C THR A 29 -1.31 -39.84 -4.90
N ASN A 30 -0.92 -39.42 -3.70
CA ASN A 30 -1.59 -39.69 -2.43
C ASN A 30 -1.80 -41.20 -2.19
N THR A 31 -0.76 -41.99 -2.49
CA THR A 31 -0.80 -43.46 -2.36
C THR A 31 0.16 -43.94 -1.26
N ILE A 32 -0.19 -45.07 -0.67
CA ILE A 32 0.64 -45.78 0.31
C ILE A 32 1.02 -47.10 -0.34
N ILE A 33 2.32 -47.33 -0.55
CA ILE A 33 2.89 -48.55 -1.13
C ILE A 33 3.30 -49.45 0.02
N LEU A 34 2.74 -50.67 0.07
CA LEU A 34 2.91 -51.61 1.18
C LEU A 34 3.49 -52.93 0.69
N THR A 35 4.49 -53.44 1.42
CA THR A 35 5.02 -54.79 1.24
C THR A 35 5.09 -55.48 2.59
N ASP A 36 4.25 -56.50 2.81
CA ASP A 36 4.20 -57.25 4.07
C ASP A 36 3.48 -58.60 3.87
N THR A 37 3.34 -59.38 4.94
CA THR A 37 2.52 -60.59 4.99
C THR A 37 1.05 -60.28 4.73
N LYS A 38 0.33 -61.26 4.15
CA LYS A 38 -1.11 -61.14 3.89
C LYS A 38 -1.92 -60.76 5.14
N ALA A 39 -1.57 -61.30 6.30
CA ALA A 39 -2.25 -61.01 7.55
C ALA A 39 -2.07 -59.53 7.99
N SER A 40 -0.86 -58.97 7.88
CA SER A 40 -0.60 -57.56 8.15
C SER A 40 -1.33 -56.65 7.16
N LEU A 41 -1.28 -56.99 5.86
CA LEU A 41 -1.96 -56.22 4.82
C LEU A 41 -3.48 -56.16 5.02
N GLU A 42 -4.13 -57.26 5.42
CA GLU A 42 -5.57 -57.25 5.73
C GLU A 42 -5.90 -56.39 6.96
N LYS A 43 -5.08 -56.44 8.02
CA LYS A 43 -5.24 -55.56 9.19
C LYS A 43 -5.10 -54.08 8.81
N ILE A 44 -4.08 -53.75 8.03
CA ILE A 44 -3.84 -52.38 7.55
C ILE A 44 -4.98 -51.91 6.67
N LYS A 45 -5.48 -52.76 5.76
CA LYS A 45 -6.61 -52.44 4.88
C LYS A 45 -7.89 -52.10 5.67
N LEU A 46 -8.19 -52.87 6.72
CA LEU A 46 -9.34 -52.59 7.60
C LEU A 46 -9.17 -51.25 8.34
N MET A 47 -7.97 -50.98 8.86
CA MET A 47 -7.65 -49.71 9.50
C MET A 47 -7.81 -48.54 8.51
N LEU A 48 -7.18 -48.62 7.34
CA LEU A 48 -7.26 -47.59 6.30
C LEU A 48 -8.72 -47.34 5.89
N THR A 49 -9.53 -48.38 5.71
CA THR A 49 -10.95 -48.25 5.33
C THR A 49 -11.78 -47.58 6.43
N SER A 50 -11.49 -47.87 7.70
CA SER A 50 -12.15 -47.23 8.85
C SER A 50 -11.78 -45.75 8.97
N GLU A 51 -10.54 -45.38 8.61
CA GLU A 51 -9.99 -44.05 8.79
C GLU A 51 -10.24 -43.12 7.60
N ASP A 52 -10.15 -43.67 6.40
CA ASP A 52 -10.32 -42.98 5.12
C ASP A 52 -11.81 -42.87 4.74
N THR A 53 -12.60 -42.35 5.68
CA THR A 53 -14.01 -42.03 5.47
C THR A 53 -14.18 -40.52 5.33
N ILE A 54 -15.17 -40.09 4.55
CA ILE A 54 -15.40 -38.65 4.32
C ILE A 54 -15.55 -37.91 5.65
N GLY A 55 -16.41 -38.39 6.55
CA GLY A 55 -16.70 -37.74 7.83
C GLY A 55 -15.49 -37.58 8.75
N LYS A 56 -14.59 -38.58 8.82
CA LYS A 56 -13.37 -38.48 9.64
C LYS A 56 -12.30 -37.55 9.04
N GLN A 57 -12.35 -37.32 7.74
CA GLN A 57 -11.35 -36.52 7.04
C GLN A 57 -11.83 -35.09 6.72
N MET A 58 -13.11 -34.78 6.93
CA MET A 58 -13.61 -33.41 6.80
C MET A 58 -12.96 -32.49 7.84
N THR A 59 -12.40 -31.38 7.37
CA THR A 59 -11.90 -30.31 8.23
C THR A 59 -12.11 -28.96 7.52
N THR A 60 -11.97 -27.87 8.26
CA THR A 60 -12.16 -26.52 7.74
C THR A 60 -10.83 -25.78 7.77
N GLN A 61 -10.46 -25.16 6.65
CA GLN A 61 -9.25 -24.37 6.52
C GLN A 61 -9.56 -23.03 5.85
N SER A 62 -8.91 -21.97 6.34
CA SER A 62 -8.95 -20.64 5.73
C SER A 62 -7.75 -20.43 4.81
N PHE A 63 -8.00 -19.92 3.61
CA PHE A 63 -6.99 -19.55 2.62
C PHE A 63 -7.09 -18.06 2.32
N THR A 64 -6.20 -17.26 2.91
CA THR A 64 -6.13 -15.81 2.67
C THR A 64 -5.32 -15.52 1.41
N LEU A 65 -5.89 -14.72 0.50
CA LEU A 65 -5.24 -14.34 -0.75
C LEU A 65 -4.52 -13.01 -0.62
N LYS A 66 -3.31 -12.95 -1.17
CA LYS A 66 -2.46 -11.77 -1.17
C LYS A 66 -2.73 -10.85 -2.37
N TYR A 67 -3.00 -11.41 -3.54
CA TYR A 67 -3.10 -10.65 -4.79
C TYR A 67 -4.47 -10.80 -5.47
N ALA A 68 -4.93 -12.04 -5.65
CA ALA A 68 -6.22 -12.31 -6.26
C ALA A 68 -7.38 -11.94 -5.32
N GLN A 69 -8.56 -11.66 -5.89
CA GLN A 69 -9.77 -11.46 -5.10
C GLN A 69 -10.45 -12.81 -4.85
N ALA A 70 -10.87 -13.08 -3.62
CA ALA A 70 -11.52 -14.35 -3.27
C ALA A 70 -12.75 -14.63 -4.15
N ASN A 71 -13.54 -13.59 -4.39
CA ASN A 71 -14.71 -13.64 -5.28
C ASN A 71 -14.37 -14.00 -6.73
N SER A 72 -13.16 -13.70 -7.20
CA SER A 72 -12.74 -13.96 -8.58
C SER A 72 -12.30 -15.42 -8.83
N ILE A 73 -11.89 -16.14 -7.78
CA ILE A 73 -11.40 -17.52 -7.90
C ILE A 73 -12.33 -18.57 -7.26
N GLY A 74 -13.37 -18.14 -6.54
CA GLY A 74 -14.26 -19.03 -5.80
C GLY A 74 -14.96 -20.08 -6.67
N SER A 75 -15.38 -19.74 -7.89
CA SER A 75 -15.98 -20.71 -8.81
C SER A 75 -15.01 -21.82 -9.21
N ALA A 76 -13.77 -21.47 -9.59
CA ALA A 76 -12.74 -22.43 -9.95
C ALA A 76 -12.36 -23.36 -8.78
N VAL A 77 -12.37 -22.84 -7.54
CA VAL A 77 -12.13 -23.64 -6.34
C VAL A 77 -13.29 -24.57 -6.03
N LYS A 78 -14.54 -24.11 -6.22
CA LYS A 78 -15.75 -24.89 -5.96
C LYS A 78 -15.81 -26.19 -6.78
N ASP A 79 -15.34 -26.15 -8.02
CA ASP A 79 -15.33 -27.32 -8.92
C ASP A 79 -14.37 -28.44 -8.47
N LEU A 80 -13.40 -28.13 -7.59
CA LEU A 80 -12.47 -29.11 -7.04
C LEU A 80 -12.96 -29.78 -5.74
N LEU A 81 -14.04 -29.27 -5.15
CA LEU A 81 -14.52 -29.79 -3.88
C LEU A 81 -15.19 -31.15 -4.03
N THR A 82 -15.17 -31.93 -2.96
CA THR A 82 -15.98 -33.14 -2.90
C THR A 82 -17.48 -32.79 -2.85
N PRO A 83 -18.39 -33.74 -3.14
CA PRO A 83 -19.83 -33.48 -3.04
C PRO A 83 -20.31 -33.02 -1.64
N SER A 84 -19.53 -33.31 -0.59
CA SER A 84 -19.81 -32.85 0.78
C SER A 84 -19.03 -31.58 1.17
N GLY A 85 -18.19 -31.07 0.26
CA GLY A 85 -17.39 -29.88 0.46
C GLY A 85 -18.23 -28.62 0.50
N LYS A 86 -17.78 -27.65 1.28
CA LYS A 86 -18.39 -26.31 1.40
C LYS A 86 -17.33 -25.24 1.18
N LEU A 87 -17.71 -24.17 0.50
CA LEU A 87 -16.91 -22.98 0.28
C LEU A 87 -17.70 -21.76 0.73
N GLU A 88 -17.11 -21.00 1.63
CA GLU A 88 -17.58 -19.69 2.06
C GLU A 88 -16.51 -18.64 1.73
N LEU A 89 -16.94 -17.49 1.23
CA LEU A 89 -16.04 -16.39 0.90
C LEU A 89 -16.15 -15.33 1.99
N ASP A 90 -15.00 -14.83 2.44
CA ASP A 90 -14.94 -13.69 3.34
C ASP A 90 -14.30 -12.49 2.63
N PRO A 91 -15.11 -11.54 2.12
CA PRO A 91 -14.61 -10.33 1.45
C PRO A 91 -13.81 -9.41 2.38
N SER A 92 -14.07 -9.44 3.69
CA SER A 92 -13.44 -8.55 4.66
C SER A 92 -11.97 -8.89 4.83
N THR A 93 -11.66 -10.18 4.94
CA THR A 93 -10.29 -10.70 5.04
C THR A 93 -9.69 -11.10 3.68
N ASN A 94 -10.50 -11.13 2.61
CA ASN A 94 -10.14 -11.67 1.29
C ASN A 94 -9.66 -13.12 1.37
N SER A 95 -10.45 -13.95 2.06
CA SER A 95 -10.13 -15.34 2.32
C SER A 95 -11.23 -16.27 1.81
N LEU A 96 -10.84 -17.52 1.51
CA LEU A 96 -11.75 -18.63 1.24
C LEU A 96 -11.75 -19.55 2.46
N LEU A 97 -12.91 -19.73 3.08
CA LEU A 97 -13.11 -20.72 4.12
C LEU A 97 -13.65 -22.00 3.48
N ILE A 98 -12.83 -23.05 3.46
CA ILE A 98 -13.15 -24.30 2.76
C ILE A 98 -13.28 -25.40 3.80
N THR A 99 -14.41 -26.10 3.77
CA THR A 99 -14.64 -27.31 4.56
C THR A 99 -14.68 -28.51 3.62
N ASP A 100 -13.66 -29.34 3.66
CA ASP A 100 -13.56 -30.53 2.82
C ASP A 100 -12.61 -31.57 3.45
N THR A 101 -12.45 -32.71 2.79
CA THR A 101 -11.49 -33.74 3.16
C THR A 101 -10.06 -33.22 3.08
N LYS A 102 -9.18 -33.71 3.97
CA LYS A 102 -7.77 -33.27 4.03
C LYS A 102 -7.06 -33.31 2.68
N TYR A 103 -7.29 -34.35 1.88
CA TYR A 103 -6.70 -34.44 0.54
C TYR A 103 -7.27 -33.39 -0.44
N SER A 104 -8.58 -33.12 -0.40
CA SER A 104 -9.19 -32.06 -1.20
C SER A 104 -8.66 -30.67 -0.81
N LEU A 105 -8.47 -30.42 0.49
CA LEU A 105 -7.89 -29.17 0.99
C LEU A 105 -6.44 -28.96 0.53
N LEU A 106 -5.63 -30.02 0.49
CA LEU A 106 -4.28 -29.95 -0.09
C LEU A 106 -4.32 -29.52 -1.56
N ARG A 107 -5.17 -30.18 -2.37
CA ARG A 107 -5.29 -29.90 -3.81
C ARG A 107 -5.84 -28.50 -4.10
N THR A 108 -6.86 -28.08 -3.37
CA THR A 108 -7.44 -26.74 -3.48
C THR A 108 -6.43 -25.67 -3.05
N GLY A 109 -5.69 -25.87 -1.97
CA GLY A 109 -4.60 -24.99 -1.55
C GLY A 109 -3.52 -24.83 -2.61
N GLN A 110 -3.14 -25.90 -3.30
CA GLN A 110 -2.21 -25.87 -4.43
C GLN A 110 -2.77 -25.07 -5.62
N LEU A 111 -4.05 -25.25 -5.97
CA LEU A 111 -4.68 -24.46 -7.02
C LEU A 111 -4.71 -22.97 -6.63
N ILE A 112 -5.15 -22.66 -5.41
CA ILE A 112 -5.22 -21.29 -4.89
C ILE A 112 -3.86 -20.62 -5.01
N SER A 113 -2.79 -21.30 -4.61
CA SER A 113 -1.42 -20.77 -4.70
C SER A 113 -0.99 -20.47 -6.14
N LYS A 114 -1.49 -21.23 -7.13
CA LYS A 114 -1.24 -20.97 -8.56
C LYS A 114 -2.07 -19.81 -9.11
N LEU A 115 -3.26 -19.58 -8.56
CA LEU A 115 -4.16 -18.50 -8.98
C LEU A 115 -3.84 -17.17 -8.28
N ASP A 116 -3.28 -17.21 -7.08
CA ASP A 116 -2.91 -16.04 -6.28
C ASP A 116 -1.55 -15.46 -6.70
N TYR A 117 -1.49 -14.93 -7.91
CA TYR A 117 -0.31 -14.24 -8.42
C TYR A 117 -0.60 -12.75 -8.66
N PHE A 118 0.46 -11.95 -8.54
CA PHE A 118 0.40 -10.50 -8.77
C PHE A 118 0.10 -10.20 -10.24
N ARG A 119 -1.07 -9.62 -10.49
CA ARG A 119 -1.48 -9.09 -11.80
C ARG A 119 -1.42 -7.56 -11.73
N PRO A 120 -0.33 -6.93 -12.20
CA PRO A 120 -0.22 -5.48 -12.12
C PRO A 120 -1.26 -4.81 -13.01
N SER A 121 -1.75 -3.69 -12.52
CA SER A 121 -2.51 -2.71 -13.27
C SER A 121 -1.97 -1.34 -12.90
N GLN A 122 -1.99 -0.41 -13.84
CA GLN A 122 -1.54 0.96 -13.63
C GLN A 122 -2.73 1.90 -13.66
N LYS A 123 -2.74 2.87 -12.75
CA LYS A 123 -3.74 3.93 -12.72
C LYS A 123 -3.09 5.25 -12.33
N LEU A 124 -3.36 6.27 -13.13
CA LEU A 124 -2.98 7.65 -12.88
C LEU A 124 -4.07 8.32 -12.03
N PHE A 125 -3.65 9.00 -10.97
CA PHE A 125 -4.50 9.82 -10.13
C PHE A 125 -4.01 11.26 -10.15
N THR A 126 -4.95 12.21 -10.25
CA THR A 126 -4.65 13.65 -10.25
C THR A 126 -5.48 14.32 -9.15
N PRO A 127 -4.96 14.40 -7.92
CA PRO A 127 -5.62 15.12 -6.83
C PRO A 127 -5.80 16.59 -7.18
N LYS A 128 -6.93 17.17 -6.76
CA LYS A 128 -7.27 18.59 -7.00
C LYS A 128 -6.85 19.49 -5.86
N PHE A 129 -6.93 19.01 -4.62
CA PHE A 129 -6.69 19.79 -3.40
C PHE A 129 -5.59 19.17 -2.54
N ALA A 130 -5.51 17.84 -2.51
CA ALA A 130 -4.45 17.14 -1.80
C ALA A 130 -3.13 17.25 -2.57
N LEU A 131 -2.01 17.30 -1.83
CA LEU A 131 -0.69 17.27 -2.43
C LEU A 131 -0.29 15.83 -2.74
N ALA A 132 0.11 15.55 -3.98
CA ALA A 132 0.43 14.21 -4.46
C ALA A 132 1.53 13.52 -3.64
N SER A 133 2.54 14.27 -3.19
CA SER A 133 3.62 13.76 -2.33
C SER A 133 3.14 13.37 -0.92
N GLU A 134 2.08 13.99 -0.41
CA GLU A 134 1.45 13.60 0.86
C GLU A 134 0.54 12.38 0.68
N VAL A 135 -0.27 12.36 -0.38
CA VAL A 135 -1.11 11.20 -0.72
C VAL A 135 -0.25 9.96 -0.90
N LYS A 136 0.94 10.08 -1.52
CA LYS A 136 1.90 8.97 -1.66
C LYS A 136 2.21 8.28 -0.33
N LYS A 137 2.43 9.05 0.73
CA LYS A 137 2.77 8.52 2.07
C LYS A 137 1.64 7.64 2.61
N ILE A 138 0.40 8.07 2.42
CA ILE A 138 -0.79 7.37 2.93
C ILE A 138 -1.15 6.19 2.02
N ALA A 139 -1.18 6.41 0.70
CA ALA A 139 -1.48 5.38 -0.31
C ALA A 139 -0.48 4.23 -0.29
N GLY A 140 0.78 4.50 0.10
CA GLY A 140 1.82 3.47 0.26
C GLY A 140 1.42 2.33 1.21
N HIS A 141 0.61 2.61 2.25
CA HIS A 141 0.11 1.58 3.18
C HIS A 141 -0.88 0.60 2.54
N TYR A 142 -1.43 0.94 1.37
CA TYR A 142 -2.37 0.10 0.64
C TYR A 142 -1.69 -0.74 -0.44
N LEU A 143 -0.38 -0.58 -0.65
CA LEU A 143 0.37 -1.39 -1.62
C LEU A 143 0.73 -2.76 -1.05
N SER A 144 0.77 -3.76 -1.93
CA SER A 144 1.44 -5.03 -1.65
C SER A 144 2.96 -4.87 -1.75
N ASP A 145 3.70 -5.91 -1.38
CA ASP A 145 5.15 -6.02 -1.56
C ASP A 145 5.66 -5.80 -3.01
N LYS A 146 4.79 -5.99 -4.01
CA LYS A 146 5.10 -5.75 -5.43
C LYS A 146 4.46 -4.49 -6.01
N GLY A 147 3.79 -3.70 -5.18
CA GLY A 147 3.14 -2.47 -5.62
C GLY A 147 4.14 -1.31 -5.70
N GLU A 148 3.93 -0.39 -6.64
CA GLU A 148 4.78 0.77 -6.87
C GLU A 148 3.95 2.05 -6.95
N ILE A 149 4.54 3.17 -6.52
CA ILE A 149 3.92 4.49 -6.56
C ILE A 149 4.95 5.54 -6.96
N GLU A 150 4.69 6.20 -8.08
CA GLU A 150 5.49 7.28 -8.63
C GLU A 150 4.70 8.59 -8.56
N VAL A 151 5.40 9.68 -8.27
CA VAL A 151 4.77 11.01 -8.15
C VAL A 151 5.43 11.94 -9.16
N ASN A 152 4.61 12.62 -9.95
CA ASN A 152 5.01 13.77 -10.73
C ASN A 152 4.59 15.04 -9.97
N GLU A 153 5.54 15.66 -9.27
CA GLU A 153 5.28 16.84 -8.43
C GLU A 153 4.88 18.06 -9.26
N ALA A 154 5.46 18.23 -10.45
CA ALA A 154 5.17 19.36 -11.33
C ALA A 154 3.72 19.38 -11.83
N GLU A 155 3.12 18.19 -12.01
CA GLU A 155 1.73 18.06 -12.45
C GLU A 155 0.76 17.66 -11.33
N ASN A 156 1.24 17.53 -10.08
CA ASN A 156 0.50 16.98 -8.95
C ASN A 156 -0.19 15.66 -9.28
N GLN A 157 0.55 14.70 -9.82
CA GLN A 157 0.02 13.40 -10.24
C GLN A 157 0.69 12.24 -9.53
N ILE A 158 -0.05 11.15 -9.42
CA ILE A 158 0.40 9.90 -8.82
C ILE A 158 0.11 8.75 -9.78
N MET A 159 1.14 8.07 -10.24
CA MET A 159 1.01 6.81 -10.97
C MET A 159 1.16 5.66 -9.99
N VAL A 160 0.16 4.78 -9.92
CA VAL A 160 0.18 3.61 -9.05
C VAL A 160 0.15 2.34 -9.86
N THR A 161 1.12 1.45 -9.65
CA THR A 161 1.15 0.08 -10.17
C THR A 161 0.79 -0.88 -9.05
N ALA A 162 -0.41 -1.49 -9.09
CA ALA A 162 -0.84 -2.43 -8.05
C ALA A 162 -1.91 -3.40 -8.59
N THR A 163 -2.40 -4.31 -7.74
CA THR A 163 -3.58 -5.12 -8.11
C THR A 163 -4.82 -4.25 -8.20
N SER A 164 -5.82 -4.66 -8.98
CA SER A 164 -7.08 -3.91 -9.12
C SER A 164 -7.77 -3.66 -7.76
N ARG A 165 -7.61 -4.57 -6.79
CA ARG A 165 -8.12 -4.40 -5.42
C ARG A 165 -7.43 -3.26 -4.69
N ASN A 166 -6.09 -3.22 -4.74
CA ASN A 166 -5.31 -2.17 -4.08
C ASN A 166 -5.55 -0.81 -4.74
N LEU A 167 -5.61 -0.76 -6.07
CA LEU A 167 -5.95 0.46 -6.80
C LEU A 167 -7.33 1.01 -6.41
N LYS A 168 -8.32 0.13 -6.22
CA LYS A 168 -9.65 0.55 -5.77
C LYS A 168 -9.62 1.14 -4.36
N LYS A 169 -8.87 0.54 -3.43
CA LYS A 169 -8.70 1.10 -2.08
C LYS A 169 -8.02 2.47 -2.10
N ILE A 170 -7.01 2.66 -2.95
CA ILE A 170 -6.31 3.95 -3.11
C ILE A 170 -7.22 4.99 -3.75
N GLU A 171 -8.05 4.59 -4.71
CA GLU A 171 -9.07 5.46 -5.29
C GLU A 171 -10.09 5.93 -4.26
N ASP A 172 -10.60 5.01 -3.43
CA ASP A 172 -11.58 5.34 -2.38
C ASP A 172 -10.94 6.23 -1.29
N LEU A 173 -9.69 5.96 -0.93
CA LEU A 173 -8.89 6.81 -0.04
C LEU A 173 -8.76 8.23 -0.62
N LEU A 174 -8.39 8.35 -1.90
CA LEU A 174 -8.21 9.65 -2.53
C LEU A 174 -9.53 10.41 -2.61
N ALA A 175 -10.63 9.74 -2.95
CA ALA A 175 -11.95 10.34 -2.97
C ALA A 175 -12.38 10.87 -1.58
N ASP A 176 -11.96 10.20 -0.52
CA ASP A 176 -12.19 10.67 0.85
C ASP A 176 -11.28 11.86 1.22
N LEU A 177 -10.00 11.83 0.84
CA LEU A 177 -9.02 12.85 1.23
C LEU A 177 -9.08 14.13 0.39
N ASP A 178 -9.40 14.03 -0.90
CA ASP A 178 -9.30 15.11 -1.88
C ASP A 178 -10.52 16.03 -1.86
N SER A 179 -10.85 16.55 -0.68
CA SER A 179 -11.85 17.61 -0.49
C SER A 179 -11.19 18.88 0.04
N PRO A 180 -11.70 20.08 -0.30
CA PRO A 180 -11.16 21.31 0.25
C PRO A 180 -11.13 21.29 1.79
N SER A 181 -12.25 20.92 2.41
CA SER A 181 -12.41 20.89 3.87
C SER A 181 -11.38 20.02 4.61
N LYS A 182 -10.90 18.94 4.00
CA LYS A 182 -9.90 18.05 4.60
C LYS A 182 -8.47 18.46 4.29
N GLN A 183 -8.28 19.28 3.25
CA GLN A 183 -6.97 19.72 2.80
C GLN A 183 -6.62 21.14 3.25
N MET A 184 -7.57 21.90 3.81
CA MET A 184 -7.29 23.22 4.37
C MET A 184 -6.26 23.14 5.50
N LYS A 185 -5.15 23.86 5.32
CA LYS A 185 -4.06 24.03 6.28
C LYS A 185 -3.71 25.51 6.37
N LYS A 186 -2.89 25.85 7.35
CA LYS A 186 -2.45 27.22 7.60
C LYS A 186 -0.94 27.27 7.68
N GLU A 187 -0.34 28.04 6.78
CA GLU A 187 1.11 28.20 6.68
C GLU A 187 1.52 29.66 6.85
N LYS A 188 2.76 29.86 7.32
CA LYS A 188 3.36 31.17 7.52
C LYS A 188 4.58 31.32 6.64
N PHE A 189 4.56 32.34 5.79
CA PHE A 189 5.66 32.71 4.91
C PHE A 189 6.32 33.97 5.45
N LEU A 190 7.59 33.84 5.85
CA LEU A 190 8.42 34.99 6.21
C LEU A 190 9.04 35.56 4.94
N ILE A 191 8.77 36.83 4.65
CA ILE A 191 9.28 37.53 3.48
C ILE A 191 10.54 38.31 3.86
N LYS A 192 11.64 38.11 3.12
CA LYS A 192 12.97 38.66 3.47
C LYS A 192 13.51 39.70 2.49
N TYR A 193 13.35 39.47 1.20
CA TYR A 193 14.06 40.18 0.14
C TYR A 193 13.12 40.92 -0.82
N ILE A 194 11.93 40.39 -1.08
CA ILE A 194 10.90 41.12 -1.85
C ILE A 194 10.06 42.02 -0.94
N SER A 195 9.39 43.00 -1.54
CA SER A 195 8.45 43.85 -0.78
C SER A 195 7.26 43.03 -0.31
N LEU A 196 6.70 43.42 0.84
CA LEU A 196 5.53 42.74 1.39
C LEU A 196 4.32 42.93 0.47
N GLU A 197 4.23 44.07 -0.21
CA GLU A 197 3.21 44.38 -1.21
C GLU A 197 3.27 43.43 -2.41
N ASP A 198 4.46 43.23 -3.00
CA ASP A 198 4.65 42.31 -4.13
C ASP A 198 4.33 40.86 -3.74
N ALA A 199 4.75 40.46 -2.54
CA ALA A 199 4.46 39.13 -2.00
C ALA A 199 2.94 38.92 -1.79
N VAL A 200 2.23 39.95 -1.34
CA VAL A 200 0.78 39.91 -1.14
C VAL A 200 0.04 39.72 -2.46
N ASP A 201 0.42 40.47 -3.50
CA ASP A 201 -0.23 40.38 -4.81
C ASP A 201 0.00 39.01 -5.43
N LEU A 202 1.23 38.50 -5.35
CA LEU A 202 1.59 37.15 -5.79
C LEU A 202 0.75 36.06 -5.11
N VAL A 203 0.64 36.12 -3.78
CA VAL A 203 -0.12 35.12 -3.03
C VAL A 203 -1.60 35.19 -3.42
N LYS A 204 -2.19 36.39 -3.50
CA LYS A 204 -3.60 36.57 -3.87
C LYS A 204 -3.93 35.99 -5.25
N GLU A 205 -3.03 36.11 -6.22
CA GLU A 205 -3.22 35.54 -7.56
C GLU A 205 -3.25 34.00 -7.58
N ASN A 206 -2.67 33.36 -6.55
CA ASN A 206 -2.52 31.90 -6.46
C ASN A 206 -3.40 31.27 -5.35
N LEU A 207 -4.23 32.05 -4.68
CA LEU A 207 -5.21 31.52 -3.72
C LEU A 207 -6.31 30.75 -4.45
N SER A 208 -6.77 29.67 -3.83
CA SER A 208 -8.01 29.02 -4.23
C SER A 208 -9.22 29.91 -3.90
N PRO A 209 -10.42 29.62 -4.45
CA PRO A 209 -11.64 30.32 -4.07
C PRO A 209 -11.99 30.27 -2.58
N GLN A 210 -11.42 29.32 -1.82
CA GLN A 210 -11.62 29.18 -0.38
C GLN A 210 -10.43 29.72 0.44
N GLY A 211 -9.34 30.12 -0.23
CA GLY A 211 -8.12 30.58 0.40
C GLY A 211 -8.29 31.91 1.12
N THR A 212 -7.58 32.08 2.23
CA THR A 212 -7.52 33.34 2.96
C THR A 212 -6.09 33.75 3.26
N LEU A 213 -5.85 35.07 3.28
CA LEU A 213 -4.54 35.66 3.54
C LEU A 213 -4.67 36.67 4.69
N LYS A 214 -3.75 36.57 5.67
CA LYS A 214 -3.55 37.55 6.73
C LYS A 214 -2.12 38.06 6.68
N ILE A 215 -1.96 39.37 6.79
CA ILE A 215 -0.68 40.06 6.66
C ILE A 215 -0.29 40.56 8.05
N ASP A 216 0.95 40.33 8.46
CA ASP A 216 1.54 40.87 9.68
C ASP A 216 2.77 41.74 9.33
N PRO A 217 2.56 43.05 9.05
CA PRO A 217 3.64 43.93 8.62
C PRO A 217 4.81 44.05 9.61
N PRO A 218 4.60 44.14 10.95
CA PRO A 218 5.69 44.19 11.91
C PRO A 218 6.66 43.00 11.86
N SER A 219 6.17 41.82 11.47
CA SER A 219 6.96 40.59 11.41
C SER A 219 7.30 40.16 9.98
N SER A 220 6.98 40.99 8.97
CA SER A 220 7.10 40.67 7.54
C SER A 220 6.57 39.28 7.18
N THR A 221 5.48 38.86 7.83
CA THR A 221 4.95 37.50 7.69
C THR A 221 3.59 37.51 7.01
N LEU A 222 3.43 36.62 6.02
CA LEU A 222 2.15 36.30 5.40
C LEU A 222 1.65 34.99 5.98
N THR A 223 0.44 35.01 6.54
CA THR A 223 -0.23 33.79 7.00
C THR A 223 -1.33 33.42 6.01
N VAL A 224 -1.14 32.30 5.32
CA VAL A 224 -2.08 31.80 4.30
C VAL A 224 -2.80 30.59 4.83
N GLU A 225 -4.11 30.54 4.62
CA GLU A 225 -4.92 29.37 4.90
C GLU A 225 -5.56 28.89 3.60
N ASP A 226 -5.15 27.73 3.09
CA ASP A 226 -5.62 27.16 1.83
C ASP A 226 -5.40 25.63 1.83
N THR A 227 -5.80 24.97 0.74
CA THR A 227 -5.59 23.54 0.53
C THR A 227 -4.12 23.17 0.36
N SER A 228 -3.75 21.95 0.77
CA SER A 228 -2.37 21.43 0.70
C SER A 228 -1.68 21.70 -0.63
N TYR A 229 -2.36 21.50 -1.76
CA TYR A 229 -1.74 21.73 -3.08
C TYR A 229 -1.53 23.22 -3.38
N HIS A 230 -2.50 24.09 -3.10
CA HIS A 230 -2.35 25.54 -3.33
C HIS A 230 -1.27 26.15 -2.43
N LEU A 231 -1.17 25.70 -1.17
CA LEU A 231 -0.11 26.13 -0.27
C LEU A 231 1.28 25.76 -0.80
N PHE A 232 1.43 24.54 -1.33
CA PHE A 232 2.68 24.11 -1.96
C PHE A 232 3.02 24.98 -3.19
N GLN A 233 2.04 25.30 -4.04
CA GLN A 233 2.27 26.21 -5.17
C GLN A 233 2.71 27.61 -4.71
N ILE A 234 2.07 28.15 -3.67
CA ILE A 234 2.43 29.44 -3.09
C ILE A 234 3.85 29.40 -2.51
N GLU A 235 4.20 28.33 -1.79
CA GLU A 235 5.54 28.12 -1.23
C GLU A 235 6.62 28.15 -2.31
N GLU A 236 6.43 27.36 -3.38
CA GLU A 236 7.37 27.30 -4.51
C GLU A 236 7.57 28.68 -5.18
N ILE A 237 6.48 29.42 -5.37
CA ILE A 237 6.54 30.73 -6.01
C ILE A 237 7.23 31.75 -5.08
N VAL A 238 6.87 31.78 -3.80
CA VAL A 238 7.50 32.67 -2.81
C VAL A 238 8.98 32.33 -2.68
N ALA A 239 9.36 31.06 -2.55
CA ALA A 239 10.75 30.63 -2.45
C ALA A 239 11.58 31.02 -3.69
N ARG A 240 10.97 30.98 -4.87
CA ARG A 240 11.62 31.38 -6.12
C ARG A 240 11.82 32.89 -6.23
N LEU A 241 10.86 33.69 -5.78
CA LEU A 241 10.90 35.15 -5.95
C LEU A 241 11.55 35.87 -4.77
N ASP A 242 11.36 35.39 -3.55
CA ASP A 242 11.99 35.90 -2.33
C ASP A 242 13.46 35.46 -2.24
N THR A 243 14.24 35.90 -3.22
CA THR A 243 15.67 35.61 -3.33
C THR A 243 16.47 36.92 -3.30
N PHE A 244 17.62 36.90 -2.62
CA PHE A 244 18.50 38.05 -2.58
C PHE A 244 19.07 38.35 -3.98
N GLN A 245 18.68 39.49 -4.54
CA GLN A 245 19.19 39.98 -5.82
C GLN A 245 20.02 41.26 -5.60
N PRO A 246 21.35 41.14 -5.45
CA PRO A 246 22.19 42.28 -5.09
C PRO A 246 22.20 43.33 -6.20
N GLN A 247 21.85 44.57 -5.85
CA GLN A 247 21.99 45.72 -6.74
C GLN A 247 23.19 46.57 -6.32
N LYS A 248 24.16 46.72 -7.23
CA LYS A 248 25.35 47.56 -6.97
C LYS A 248 25.05 49.01 -7.36
N ARG A 249 25.13 49.92 -6.39
CA ARG A 249 25.13 51.37 -6.62
C ARG A 249 26.39 52.00 -6.05
N ILE A 250 26.96 52.95 -6.78
CA ILE A 250 28.15 53.68 -6.36
C ILE A 250 27.71 55.09 -5.96
N TYR A 251 27.93 55.45 -4.70
CA TYR A 251 27.63 56.77 -4.17
C TYR A 251 28.93 57.53 -3.93
N LYS A 252 29.02 58.77 -4.42
CA LYS A 252 30.13 59.67 -4.11
C LYS A 252 29.80 60.46 -2.85
N ILE A 253 30.63 60.32 -1.82
CA ILE A 253 30.48 61.05 -0.56
C ILE A 253 31.45 62.23 -0.54
N SER A 254 30.91 63.44 -0.40
CA SER A 254 31.70 64.69 -0.49
C SER A 254 31.94 65.39 0.85
N PHE A 255 31.08 65.16 1.85
CA PHE A 255 31.05 65.98 3.07
C PHE A 255 31.01 65.17 4.38
N ALA A 256 31.28 63.86 4.33
CA ALA A 256 31.30 62.99 5.52
C ALA A 256 32.48 62.00 5.47
N PRO A 257 33.10 61.66 6.63
CA PRO A 257 34.12 60.61 6.70
C PRO A 257 33.55 59.25 6.28
N LEU A 258 34.24 58.55 5.37
CA LEU A 258 33.79 57.25 4.84
C LEU A 258 33.60 56.19 5.93
N SER A 259 34.43 56.19 6.97
CA SER A 259 34.32 55.25 8.09
C SER A 259 33.00 55.39 8.85
N LEU A 260 32.56 56.63 9.11
CA LEU A 260 31.30 56.89 9.80
C LEU A 260 30.10 56.49 8.96
N VAL A 261 30.16 56.73 7.64
CA VAL A 261 29.07 56.35 6.73
C VAL A 261 29.02 54.83 6.56
N ALA A 262 30.15 54.14 6.44
CA ALA A 262 30.20 52.69 6.32
C ALA A 262 29.47 52.00 7.49
N THR A 263 29.80 52.36 8.73
CA THR A 263 29.15 51.79 9.92
C THR A 263 27.65 52.04 9.95
N ARG A 264 27.20 53.22 9.48
CA ARG A 264 25.76 53.52 9.44
C ARG A 264 25.03 52.82 8.31
N VAL A 265 25.70 52.56 7.18
CA VAL A 265 25.10 51.86 6.04
C VAL A 265 24.85 50.40 6.38
N GLU A 266 25.72 49.76 7.17
CA GLU A 266 25.55 48.39 7.65
C GLU A 266 24.20 48.17 8.35
N ASP A 267 23.69 49.16 9.11
CA ASP A 267 22.37 49.10 9.76
C ASP A 267 21.20 49.01 8.78
N PHE A 268 21.41 49.35 7.50
CA PHE A 268 20.40 49.34 6.45
C PHE A 268 20.57 48.20 5.45
N LEU A 269 21.65 47.41 5.56
CA LEU A 269 21.88 46.29 4.66
C LEU A 269 21.03 45.08 5.06
N SER A 270 20.75 44.22 4.08
CA SER A 270 20.15 42.92 4.34
C SER A 270 21.15 42.00 5.07
N ASP A 271 20.70 40.83 5.51
CA ASP A 271 21.58 39.80 6.06
C ASP A 271 22.65 39.29 5.07
N GLN A 272 22.44 39.51 3.77
CA GLN A 272 23.36 39.15 2.70
C GLN A 272 24.11 40.35 2.10
N GLY A 273 23.94 41.54 2.68
CA GLY A 273 24.60 42.79 2.27
C GLY A 273 23.73 43.75 1.47
#